data_AF-A0A4Z0A9E7-F1
#
_entry.id   AF-A0A4Z0A9E7-F1
#
_cell.length_a   1.000
_cell.length_b   1.000
_cell.length_c   1.000
_cell.angle_alpha   90.00
_cell.angle_beta   90.00
_cell.angle_gamma   90.00
#
_symmetry.space_group_name_H-M   'P 1'
#
loop_
_entity.id
_entity.type
_entity.pdbx_description
1 polymer ?
#
loop_
_entity_poly.entity_id
_entity_poly.type
_entity_poly.pdbx_seq_one_letter_code
_entity_poly.pdbx_strand_id
1 'polypeptide(L)'
;MSNAYALSQATQLHLVLVEERHEFAEDSVARLEPCGHEFCRGCVRDYVKAKIEEHRFPVLCPICVVGKGKTEPGVVTGTLVLEIGITEEQHKVWTEMEMSAFSVMIHCRKCKNSMFVDKQDLEDTNTLVCPLRPCRYIWCKNCQQEITIGGPKHSCDGSSELDHLMRERGWKYCPSCRTPIQKASGCNHMTCMSPGCNTHFCYICGQMIVRSAMRNQIQNAVGAHYRVCHLFEDIPDRAVPP
;
A
#
# COMPACT_ATOMS: atom_id res chain seq x y z
N MET A 1 72.44 12.97 43.00
CA MET A 1 72.23 11.67 42.34
C MET A 1 70.87 11.66 41.66
N SER A 2 70.65 12.59 40.72
CA SER A 2 69.33 12.88 40.18
C SER A 2 69.48 13.29 38.71
N ASN A 3 69.84 12.35 37.82
CA ASN A 3 69.63 12.57 36.37
C ASN A 3 69.83 11.35 35.44
N ALA A 4 70.11 10.14 35.95
CA ALA A 4 70.36 8.97 35.08
C ALA A 4 69.18 7.98 34.99
N TYR A 5 68.17 8.10 35.86
CA TYR A 5 67.06 7.14 35.93
C TYR A 5 65.80 7.55 35.15
N ALA A 6 65.75 8.78 34.64
CA ALA A 6 64.58 9.31 33.92
C ALA A 6 64.64 9.09 32.39
N LEU A 7 65.79 8.67 31.85
CA LEU A 7 65.97 8.46 30.40
C LEU A 7 65.78 7.01 29.95
N SER A 8 65.66 6.03 30.85
CA SER A 8 65.39 4.63 30.47
C SER A 8 63.91 4.25 30.44
N GLN A 9 63.01 5.06 31.04
CA GLN A 9 61.56 4.81 30.99
C GLN A 9 60.85 5.48 29.80
N ALA A 10 61.43 6.54 29.23
CA ALA A 10 60.84 7.23 28.07
C ALA A 10 60.99 6.44 26.75
N THR A 11 62.06 5.64 26.61
CA THR A 11 62.28 4.76 25.45
C THR A 11 61.45 3.48 25.49
N GLN A 12 60.91 3.11 26.65
CA GLN A 12 60.06 1.92 26.80
C GLN A 12 58.57 2.21 26.56
N LEU A 13 58.17 3.48 26.55
CA LEU A 13 56.81 3.93 26.23
C LEU A 13 56.60 4.30 24.75
N HIS A 14 57.67 4.47 23.96
CA HIS A 14 57.57 4.75 22.53
C HIS A 14 57.49 3.50 21.64
N LEU A 15 57.68 2.31 22.22
CA LEU A 15 57.55 1.02 21.53
C LEU A 15 56.17 0.38 21.68
N VAL A 16 55.22 1.01 22.38
CA VAL A 16 53.88 0.44 22.65
C VAL A 16 52.77 1.09 21.81
N LEU A 17 53.07 2.08 20.96
CA LEU A 17 52.04 2.84 20.21
C LEU A 17 52.13 2.83 18.69
N VAL A 18 53.03 2.04 18.09
CA VAL A 18 53.08 1.95 16.63
C VAL A 18 53.28 0.48 16.27
N GLU A 19 52.27 -0.10 15.62
CA GLU A 19 52.23 -1.47 15.08
C GLU A 19 51.74 -2.56 16.04
N GLU A 20 50.52 -2.42 16.59
CA GLU A 20 49.59 -3.55 16.57
C GLU A 20 49.12 -3.77 15.12
N ARG A 21 50.07 -4.15 14.26
CA ARG A 21 49.74 -4.91 13.05
C ARG A 21 49.30 -6.25 13.58
N HIS A 22 48.00 -6.37 13.83
CA HIS A 22 47.36 -7.66 13.93
C HIS A 22 47.72 -8.44 12.66
N GLU A 23 48.66 -9.37 12.80
CA GLU A 23 48.86 -10.46 11.86
C GLU A 23 47.60 -11.33 11.94
N PHE A 24 46.55 -10.88 11.27
CA PHE A 24 45.32 -11.62 11.12
C PHE A 24 45.61 -12.74 10.13
N ALA A 25 45.56 -13.99 10.61
CA ALA A 25 45.43 -15.14 9.71
C ALA A 25 44.32 -14.84 8.69
N GLU A 26 44.52 -15.16 7.41
CA GLU A 26 43.61 -14.84 6.30
C GLU A 26 42.14 -15.27 6.55
N ASP A 27 41.92 -16.18 7.52
CA ASP A 27 40.61 -16.65 8.01
C ASP A 27 39.86 -15.65 8.93
N SER A 28 40.44 -14.47 9.23
CA SER A 28 39.91 -13.48 10.20
C SER A 28 39.27 -12.24 9.57
N VAL A 29 39.09 -12.22 8.24
CA VAL A 29 38.54 -11.08 7.50
C VAL A 29 37.15 -11.44 6.95
N ALA A 30 36.19 -10.53 7.13
CA ALA A 30 34.85 -10.61 6.58
C ALA A 30 34.70 -9.58 5.45
N ARG A 31 34.22 -10.03 4.29
CA ARG A 31 33.95 -9.19 3.10
C ARG A 31 32.45 -9.00 2.94
N LEU A 32 31.99 -7.77 2.72
CA LEU A 32 30.58 -7.45 2.50
C LEU A 32 30.27 -7.28 1.02
N GLU A 33 29.39 -8.12 0.49
CA GLU A 33 28.92 -8.06 -0.90
C GLU A 33 27.65 -7.20 -1.03
N PRO A 34 27.42 -6.51 -2.18
CA PRO A 34 28.27 -6.48 -3.38
C PRO A 34 29.39 -5.42 -3.35
N CYS A 35 29.53 -4.66 -2.25
CA CYS A 35 30.47 -3.52 -2.22
C CYS A 35 31.95 -3.91 -2.09
N GLY A 36 32.25 -5.17 -1.73
CA GLY A 36 33.61 -5.70 -1.59
C GLY A 36 34.41 -5.19 -0.39
N HIS A 37 33.83 -4.35 0.48
CA HIS A 37 34.54 -3.81 1.64
C HIS A 37 34.87 -4.90 2.67
N GLU A 38 36.11 -4.89 3.15
CA GLU A 38 36.66 -5.87 4.08
C GLU A 38 36.81 -5.30 5.49
N PHE A 39 36.53 -6.13 6.50
CA PHE A 39 36.63 -5.77 7.91
C PHE A 39 37.14 -6.97 8.72
N CYS A 40 37.77 -6.70 9.87
CA CYS A 40 38.09 -7.76 10.80
C CYS A 40 36.81 -8.40 11.36
N ARG A 41 36.77 -9.72 11.59
CA ARG A 41 35.57 -10.41 12.11
C ARG A 41 35.11 -9.84 13.46
N GLY A 42 36.03 -9.44 14.33
CA GLY A 42 35.70 -8.76 15.60
C GLY A 42 35.00 -7.41 15.39
N CYS A 43 35.47 -6.63 14.41
CA CYS A 43 34.92 -5.34 14.04
C CYS A 43 33.49 -5.47 13.52
N VAL A 44 33.25 -6.45 12.64
CA VAL A 44 31.89 -6.75 12.13
C VAL A 44 30.99 -7.26 13.25
N ARG A 45 31.50 -8.10 14.15
CA ARG A 45 30.75 -8.59 15.32
C ARG A 45 30.25 -7.43 16.18
N ASP A 46 31.14 -6.52 16.57
CA ASP A 46 30.76 -5.40 17.45
C ASP A 46 29.80 -4.43 16.74
N TYR A 47 29.99 -4.23 15.44
CA TYR A 47 29.05 -3.46 14.63
C TYR A 47 27.66 -4.11 14.56
N VAL A 48 27.59 -5.43 14.31
CA VAL A 48 26.33 -6.18 14.28
C VAL A 48 25.63 -6.12 15.64
N LYS A 49 26.37 -6.27 16.75
CA LYS A 49 25.83 -6.14 18.11
C LYS A 49 25.19 -4.77 18.33
N ALA A 50 25.89 -3.69 17.97
CA ALA A 50 25.35 -2.34 18.08
C ALA A 50 24.06 -2.18 17.24
N LYS A 51 24.01 -2.76 16.03
CA LYS A 51 22.81 -2.67 15.18
C LYS A 51 21.64 -3.51 15.65
N ILE A 52 21.91 -4.64 16.29
CA ILE A 52 20.92 -5.44 17.01
C ILE A 52 20.32 -4.63 18.16
N GLU A 53 21.15 -3.98 18.98
CA GLU A 53 20.68 -3.12 20.08
C GLU A 53 19.87 -1.91 19.57
N GLU A 54 20.30 -1.31 18.46
CA GLU A 54 19.57 -0.23 17.77
C GLU A 54 18.29 -0.70 17.05
N HIS A 55 18.04 -2.01 16.94
CA HIS A 55 16.95 -2.60 16.15
C HIS A 55 16.91 -2.10 14.70
N ARG A 56 18.09 -1.96 14.06
CA ARG A 56 18.22 -1.45 12.69
C ARG A 56 18.54 -2.56 11.71
N PHE A 57 17.61 -2.78 10.78
CA PHE A 57 17.73 -3.73 9.69
C PHE A 57 17.25 -3.09 8.36
N PRO A 58 17.85 -3.41 7.20
CA PRO A 58 19.03 -4.25 7.00
C PRO A 58 20.31 -3.62 7.56
N VAL A 59 21.25 -4.46 8.00
CA VAL A 59 22.56 -3.98 8.47
C VAL A 59 23.48 -3.73 7.27
N LEU A 60 23.54 -2.47 6.87
CA LEU A 60 24.34 -2.01 5.74
C LEU A 60 25.82 -1.85 6.11
N CYS A 61 26.68 -1.97 5.10
CA CYS A 61 28.12 -1.76 5.19
C CYS A 61 28.46 -0.38 5.81
N PRO A 62 29.26 -0.32 6.89
CA PRO A 62 29.61 0.94 7.55
C PRO A 62 30.22 1.99 6.63
N ILE A 63 31.04 1.57 5.66
CA ILE A 63 31.70 2.47 4.71
C ILE A 63 30.70 3.00 3.67
N CYS A 64 29.79 2.14 3.19
CA CYS A 64 28.80 2.53 2.18
C CYS A 64 27.79 3.55 2.72
N VAL A 65 27.41 3.45 3.99
CA VAL A 65 26.44 4.36 4.61
C VAL A 65 26.99 5.78 4.79
N VAL A 66 28.32 5.92 4.94
CA VAL A 66 29.00 7.22 5.12
C VAL A 66 29.49 7.80 3.79
N GLY A 67 29.78 6.95 2.80
CA GLY A 67 30.30 7.35 1.49
C GLY A 67 29.26 8.02 0.58
N LYS A 68 29.71 9.01 -0.21
CA LYS A 68 28.93 9.60 -1.32
C LYS A 68 29.05 8.74 -2.59
N GLY A 69 28.57 7.50 -2.58
CA GLY A 69 28.76 6.54 -3.69
C GLY A 69 27.45 6.01 -4.29
N LYS A 70 27.40 5.91 -5.63
CA LYS A 70 26.26 5.43 -6.46
C LYS A 70 26.16 3.89 -6.58
N THR A 71 26.98 3.14 -5.85
CA THR A 71 27.02 1.67 -5.88
C THR A 71 26.04 1.07 -4.89
N GLU A 72 25.48 -0.11 -5.21
CA GLU A 72 24.65 -0.86 -4.28
C GLU A 72 25.43 -1.13 -2.98
N PRO A 73 24.91 -0.73 -1.81
CA PRO A 73 25.64 -0.89 -0.55
C PRO A 73 25.75 -2.36 -0.19
N GLY A 74 26.89 -2.75 0.38
CA GLY A 74 27.04 -4.09 0.93
C GLY A 74 26.12 -4.31 2.13
N VAL A 75 25.70 -5.56 2.34
CA VAL A 75 24.81 -5.93 3.45
C VAL A 75 25.44 -7.06 4.25
N VAL A 76 25.29 -7.01 5.58
CA VAL A 76 25.63 -8.14 6.45
C VAL A 76 24.53 -9.19 6.30
N THR A 77 24.87 -10.37 5.80
CA THR A 77 23.94 -11.49 5.61
C THR A 77 23.82 -12.35 6.87
N GLY A 78 22.73 -13.11 7.01
CA GLY A 78 22.56 -14.07 8.10
C GLY A 78 23.69 -15.12 8.17
N THR A 79 24.27 -15.51 7.03
CA THR A 79 25.43 -16.41 6.99
C THR A 79 26.65 -15.81 7.67
N LEU A 80 26.95 -14.54 7.40
CA LEU A 80 28.06 -13.85 8.06
C LEU A 80 27.82 -13.74 9.57
N VAL A 81 26.57 -13.49 9.99
CA VAL A 81 26.21 -13.42 11.41
C VAL A 81 26.44 -14.74 12.15
N LEU A 82 26.15 -15.88 11.52
CA LEU A 82 26.40 -17.21 12.09
C LEU A 82 27.89 -17.45 12.34
N GLU A 83 28.74 -16.96 11.45
CA GLU A 83 30.17 -17.26 11.50
C GLU A 83 30.99 -16.25 12.34
N ILE A 84 30.48 -15.04 12.62
CA ILE A 84 31.23 -14.02 13.38
C ILE A 84 31.19 -14.25 14.89
N GLY A 85 30.40 -15.20 15.40
CA GLY A 85 30.41 -15.60 16.82
C GLY A 85 29.72 -14.61 17.75
N ILE A 86 28.47 -14.23 17.45
CA ILE A 86 27.56 -13.54 18.38
C ILE A 86 26.89 -14.54 19.36
N THR A 87 26.23 -14.05 20.41
CA THR A 87 25.53 -14.94 21.37
C THR A 87 24.22 -15.49 20.80
N GLU A 88 23.67 -16.54 21.41
CA GLU A 88 22.40 -17.13 20.99
C GLU A 88 21.23 -16.13 21.12
N GLU A 89 21.22 -15.30 22.16
CA GLU A 89 20.22 -14.24 22.35
C GLU A 89 20.29 -13.19 21.25
N GLN A 90 21.50 -12.75 20.89
CA GLN A 90 21.72 -11.81 19.79
C GLN A 90 21.27 -12.40 18.47
N HIS A 91 21.53 -13.69 18.25
CA HIS A 91 21.08 -14.39 17.06
C HIS A 91 19.54 -14.45 16.99
N LYS A 92 18.84 -14.67 18.11
CA LYS A 92 17.38 -14.63 18.14
C LYS A 92 16.84 -13.26 17.70
N VAL A 93 17.39 -12.18 18.23
CA VAL A 93 16.99 -10.82 17.83
C VAL A 93 17.30 -10.55 16.36
N TRP A 94 18.45 -11.01 15.85
CA TRP A 94 18.79 -10.91 14.43
C TRP A 94 17.75 -11.60 13.54
N THR A 95 17.42 -12.87 13.85
CA THR A 95 16.40 -13.63 13.11
C THR A 95 15.04 -12.94 13.14
N GLU A 96 14.63 -12.39 14.30
CA GLU A 96 13.39 -11.63 14.40
C GLU A 96 13.38 -10.36 13.54
N MET A 97 14.49 -9.61 13.51
CA MET A 97 14.64 -8.43 12.66
C MET A 97 14.62 -8.81 11.17
N GLU A 98 15.32 -9.87 10.79
CA GLU A 98 15.37 -10.38 9.42
C GLU A 98 13.98 -10.83 8.95
N MET A 99 13.26 -11.61 9.77
CA MET A 99 11.88 -11.99 9.49
C MET A 99 10.94 -10.78 9.37
N SER A 100 11.13 -9.78 10.22
CA SER A 100 10.32 -8.54 10.20
C SER A 100 10.60 -7.66 8.97
N ALA A 101 11.75 -7.83 8.30
CA ALA A 101 12.06 -7.11 7.08
C ALA A 101 11.25 -7.64 5.87
N PHE A 102 10.93 -8.94 5.88
CA PHE A 102 10.18 -9.61 4.82
C PHE A 102 8.71 -9.83 5.16
N SER A 103 8.32 -9.68 6.43
CA SER A 103 6.94 -9.90 6.85
C SER A 103 6.29 -8.65 7.41
N VAL A 104 5.02 -8.43 7.03
CA VAL A 104 4.19 -7.33 7.51
C VAL A 104 2.99 -7.90 8.26
N MET A 105 2.71 -7.33 9.44
CA MET A 105 1.52 -7.68 10.19
C MET A 105 0.29 -7.02 9.57
N ILE A 106 -0.71 -7.83 9.18
CA ILE A 106 -2.03 -7.37 8.75
C ILE A 106 -3.08 -7.74 9.80
N HIS A 107 -4.15 -6.96 9.86
CA HIS A 107 -5.28 -7.17 10.77
C HIS A 107 -6.56 -7.48 10.00
N CYS A 108 -7.20 -8.61 10.30
CA CYS A 108 -8.47 -8.98 9.68
C CYS A 108 -9.64 -8.30 10.40
N ARG A 109 -10.43 -7.48 9.68
CA ARG A 109 -11.59 -6.78 10.26
C ARG A 109 -12.76 -7.71 10.64
N LYS A 110 -12.80 -8.93 10.09
CA LYS A 110 -13.85 -9.91 10.38
C LYS A 110 -13.55 -10.74 11.63
N CYS A 111 -12.39 -11.41 11.69
CA CYS A 111 -12.03 -12.24 12.84
C CYS A 111 -11.24 -11.51 13.93
N LYS A 112 -10.80 -10.27 13.69
CA LYS A 112 -10.04 -9.40 14.61
C LYS A 112 -8.65 -9.92 15.00
N ASN A 113 -8.17 -10.97 14.35
CA ASN A 113 -6.82 -11.49 14.56
C ASN A 113 -5.79 -10.73 13.72
N SER A 114 -4.54 -10.78 14.18
CA SER A 114 -3.35 -10.30 13.47
C SER A 114 -2.58 -11.49 12.89
N MET A 115 -1.96 -11.28 11.72
CA MET A 115 -1.13 -12.30 11.06
C MET A 115 -0.01 -11.61 10.28
N PHE A 116 1.13 -12.29 10.20
CA PHE A 116 2.22 -11.87 9.36
C PHE A 116 2.02 -12.43 7.94
N VAL A 117 2.21 -11.58 6.94
CA VAL A 117 2.21 -11.95 5.52
C VAL A 117 3.49 -11.45 4.89
N ASP A 118 3.87 -12.05 3.77
CA ASP A 118 5.02 -11.59 3.00
C ASP A 118 4.79 -10.14 2.49
N LYS A 119 5.84 -9.33 2.59
CA LYS A 119 5.81 -7.91 2.24
C LYS A 119 5.66 -7.72 0.73
N GLN A 120 6.35 -8.51 -0.08
CA GLN A 120 6.31 -8.42 -1.53
C GLN A 120 4.91 -8.81 -2.03
N ASP A 121 4.36 -9.92 -1.51
CA ASP A 121 2.99 -10.34 -1.83
C ASP A 121 1.97 -9.25 -1.47
N LEU A 122 2.14 -8.60 -0.31
CA LEU A 122 1.29 -7.50 0.12
C LEU A 122 1.42 -6.29 -0.81
N GLU A 123 2.62 -5.96 -1.29
CA GLU A 123 2.88 -4.86 -2.23
C GLU A 123 2.24 -5.10 -3.60
N ASP A 124 2.27 -6.35 -4.09
CA ASP A 124 1.83 -6.72 -5.44
C ASP A 124 0.30 -6.85 -5.60
N THR A 125 -0.45 -6.86 -4.50
CA THR A 125 -1.91 -6.99 -4.52
C THR A 125 -2.64 -5.83 -3.83
N ASN A 126 -3.83 -5.52 -4.35
CA ASN A 126 -4.80 -4.64 -3.70
C ASN A 126 -5.93 -5.40 -3.01
N THR A 127 -5.94 -6.74 -3.11
CA THR A 127 -6.96 -7.62 -2.54
C THR A 127 -6.32 -8.56 -1.55
N LEU A 128 -6.77 -8.49 -0.31
CA LEU A 128 -6.28 -9.29 0.80
C LEU A 128 -7.27 -10.39 1.12
N VAL A 129 -6.75 -11.56 1.45
CA VAL A 129 -7.51 -12.71 1.91
C VAL A 129 -7.00 -13.09 3.28
N CYS A 130 -7.90 -13.28 4.24
CA CYS A 130 -7.54 -13.71 5.59
C CYS A 130 -6.96 -15.14 5.51
N PRO A 131 -5.67 -15.37 5.82
CA PRO A 131 -5.07 -16.71 5.79
C PRO A 131 -5.66 -17.65 6.84
N LEU A 132 -6.24 -17.11 7.92
CA LEU A 132 -6.80 -17.93 8.99
C LEU A 132 -8.07 -18.66 8.53
N ARG A 133 -8.07 -19.97 8.74
CA ARG A 133 -9.26 -20.82 8.60
C ARG A 133 -10.06 -20.79 9.91
N PRO A 134 -11.40 -20.78 9.86
CA PRO A 134 -12.26 -20.82 8.67
C PRO A 134 -12.55 -19.44 8.04
N CYS A 135 -11.94 -18.35 8.51
CA CYS A 135 -12.36 -16.98 8.21
C CYS A 135 -12.37 -16.64 6.71
N ARG A 136 -11.24 -16.77 6.00
CA ARG A 136 -11.08 -16.47 4.55
C ARG A 136 -11.74 -15.18 4.05
N TYR A 137 -11.88 -14.19 4.92
CA TYR A 137 -12.47 -12.90 4.59
C TYR A 137 -11.64 -12.19 3.52
N ILE A 138 -12.30 -11.53 2.56
CA ILE A 138 -11.64 -10.85 1.45
C ILE A 138 -11.95 -9.35 1.52
N TRP A 139 -10.92 -8.52 1.47
CA TRP A 139 -11.06 -7.06 1.56
C TRP A 139 -10.02 -6.31 0.75
N CYS A 140 -10.31 -5.05 0.45
CA CYS A 140 -9.37 -4.17 -0.25
C CYS A 140 -8.26 -3.71 0.69
N LYS A 141 -6.99 -3.80 0.25
CA LYS A 141 -5.83 -3.26 0.96
C LYS A 141 -5.95 -1.76 1.23
N ASN A 142 -6.50 -1.01 0.28
CA ASN A 142 -6.45 0.46 0.28
C ASN A 142 -7.60 1.09 1.06
N CYS A 143 -8.84 0.66 0.83
CA CYS A 143 -10.02 1.23 1.50
C CYS A 143 -10.58 0.34 2.63
N GLN A 144 -10.04 -0.86 2.82
CA GLN A 144 -10.46 -1.83 3.83
C GLN A 144 -11.91 -2.33 3.72
N GLN A 145 -12.57 -2.10 2.59
CA GLN A 145 -13.94 -2.59 2.34
C GLN A 145 -13.96 -4.06 1.91
N GLU A 146 -15.07 -4.73 2.22
CA GLU A 146 -15.32 -6.12 1.82
C GLU A 146 -15.37 -6.26 0.30
N ILE A 147 -14.78 -7.34 -0.21
CA ILE A 147 -14.86 -7.72 -1.62
C ILE A 147 -15.60 -9.06 -1.70
N THR A 148 -16.79 -9.04 -2.30
CA THR A 148 -17.60 -10.25 -2.49
C THR A 148 -17.22 -10.95 -3.78
N ILE A 149 -16.89 -12.24 -3.71
CA ILE A 149 -16.65 -13.07 -4.90
C ILE A 149 -17.96 -13.18 -5.70
N GLY A 150 -17.90 -12.87 -7.00
CA GLY A 150 -19.08 -12.88 -7.88
C GLY A 150 -19.99 -11.64 -7.75
N GLY A 151 -19.65 -10.70 -6.87
CA GLY A 151 -20.31 -9.39 -6.79
C GLY A 151 -19.84 -8.41 -7.87
N PRO A 152 -20.24 -7.14 -7.79
CA PRO A 152 -19.63 -6.08 -8.60
C PRO A 152 -18.11 -6.09 -8.42
N LYS A 153 -17.39 -5.71 -9.49
CA LYS A 153 -15.96 -5.44 -9.40
C LYS A 153 -15.74 -4.35 -8.35
N HIS A 154 -14.83 -4.53 -7.40
CA HIS A 154 -14.60 -3.52 -6.37
C HIS A 154 -13.94 -2.26 -6.95
N SER A 155 -14.38 -1.09 -6.48
CA SER A 155 -13.71 0.19 -6.73
C SER A 155 -13.62 1.00 -5.43
N CYS A 156 -12.43 1.51 -5.10
CA CYS A 156 -12.24 2.21 -3.83
C CYS A 156 -13.03 3.53 -3.73
N ASP A 157 -13.42 4.11 -4.88
CA ASP A 157 -14.21 5.33 -4.98
C ASP A 157 -15.73 5.07 -4.99
N GLY A 158 -16.16 3.81 -4.97
CA GLY A 158 -17.57 3.41 -5.01
C GLY A 158 -18.22 3.53 -6.40
N SER A 159 -17.45 3.83 -7.45
CA SER A 159 -17.98 4.02 -8.81
C SER A 159 -18.64 2.76 -9.37
N SER A 160 -18.02 1.59 -9.14
CA SER A 160 -18.52 0.30 -9.62
C SER A 160 -19.77 -0.15 -8.87
N GLU A 161 -19.82 0.09 -7.56
CA GLU A 161 -20.98 -0.15 -6.71
C GLU A 161 -22.17 0.73 -7.15
N LEU A 162 -21.91 2.02 -7.43
CA LEU A 162 -22.92 2.93 -7.98
C LEU A 162 -23.38 2.46 -9.38
N ASP A 163 -22.46 2.12 -10.26
CA ASP A 163 -22.76 1.62 -11.61
C ASP A 163 -23.60 0.34 -11.59
N HIS A 164 -23.31 -0.56 -10.65
CA HIS A 164 -24.11 -1.76 -10.43
C HIS A 164 -25.53 -1.39 -10.04
N LEU A 165 -25.70 -0.52 -9.03
CA LEU A 165 -27.00 -0.07 -8.57
C LEU A 165 -27.79 0.66 -9.67
N MET A 166 -27.11 1.48 -10.47
CA MET A 166 -27.72 2.18 -11.61
C MET A 166 -28.34 1.20 -12.61
N ARG A 167 -27.65 0.10 -12.91
CA ARG A 167 -28.15 -0.97 -13.79
C ARG A 167 -29.27 -1.77 -13.15
N GLU A 168 -29.06 -2.23 -11.92
CA GLU A 168 -30.01 -3.07 -11.17
C GLU A 168 -31.35 -2.35 -10.96
N ARG A 169 -31.32 -1.06 -10.61
CA ARG A 169 -32.50 -0.23 -10.37
C ARG A 169 -33.04 0.43 -11.64
N GLY A 170 -32.38 0.28 -12.77
CA GLY A 170 -32.74 0.94 -14.04
C GLY A 170 -32.64 2.46 -14.02
N TRP A 171 -31.89 3.05 -13.07
CA TRP A 171 -31.66 4.49 -12.98
C TRP A 171 -30.91 5.02 -14.21
N LYS A 172 -30.95 6.35 -14.40
CA LYS A 172 -30.40 7.00 -15.59
C LYS A 172 -29.49 8.14 -15.22
N TYR A 173 -28.42 8.30 -15.98
CA TYR A 173 -27.57 9.48 -15.87
C TYR A 173 -28.17 10.64 -16.64
N CYS A 174 -28.05 11.86 -16.10
CA CYS A 174 -28.27 13.05 -16.90
C CYS A 174 -27.30 13.05 -18.10
N PRO A 175 -27.78 13.23 -19.34
CA PRO A 175 -26.94 13.17 -20.53
C PRO A 175 -25.94 14.33 -20.65
N SER A 176 -26.13 15.42 -19.89
CA SER A 176 -25.19 16.55 -19.86
C SER A 176 -24.16 16.43 -18.74
N CYS A 177 -24.60 16.39 -17.48
CA CYS A 177 -23.70 16.51 -16.33
C CYS A 177 -23.40 15.18 -15.63
N ARG A 178 -23.95 14.06 -16.12
CA ARG A 178 -23.76 12.71 -15.55
C ARG A 178 -24.21 12.56 -14.08
N THR A 179 -25.03 13.47 -13.57
CA THR A 179 -25.68 13.27 -12.26
C THR A 179 -26.60 12.04 -12.33
N PRO A 180 -26.51 11.08 -11.39
CA PRO A 180 -27.47 9.97 -11.27
C PRO A 180 -28.88 10.48 -11.01
N ILE A 181 -29.87 9.97 -11.74
CA ILE A 181 -31.28 10.36 -11.61
C ILE A 181 -32.12 9.10 -11.39
N GLN A 182 -32.90 9.13 -10.31
CA GLN A 182 -33.97 8.19 -10.02
C GLN A 182 -35.31 8.84 -10.38
N LYS A 183 -36.18 8.10 -11.08
CA LYS A 183 -37.60 8.46 -11.26
C LYS A 183 -38.41 7.83 -10.13
N ALA A 184 -39.07 8.65 -9.31
CA ALA A 184 -39.94 8.17 -8.23
C ALA A 184 -41.37 7.87 -8.73
N SER A 185 -41.96 8.78 -9.51
CA SER A 185 -43.29 8.66 -10.09
C SER A 185 -43.49 9.71 -11.20
N GLY A 186 -44.61 9.63 -11.94
CA GLY A 186 -45.01 10.62 -12.93
C GLY A 186 -44.51 10.34 -14.35
N CYS A 187 -44.41 11.40 -15.16
CA CYS A 187 -44.05 11.31 -16.57
C CYS A 187 -42.55 11.03 -16.78
N ASN A 188 -42.18 10.65 -18.00
CA ASN A 188 -40.81 10.32 -18.39
C ASN A 188 -39.97 11.56 -18.75
N HIS A 189 -40.55 12.76 -18.71
CA HIS A 189 -39.80 14.01 -18.85
C HIS A 189 -39.09 14.34 -17.55
N MET A 190 -37.77 14.20 -17.56
CA MET A 190 -36.93 14.52 -16.42
C MET A 190 -36.32 15.90 -16.58
N THR A 191 -36.15 16.58 -15.45
CA THR A 191 -35.37 17.82 -15.34
C THR A 191 -34.21 17.57 -14.40
N CYS A 192 -32.99 17.80 -14.85
CA CYS A 192 -31.81 17.62 -14.02
C CYS A 192 -31.80 18.66 -12.88
N MET A 193 -31.74 18.18 -11.64
CA MET A 193 -31.72 19.03 -10.44
C MET A 193 -30.33 19.58 -10.10
N SER A 194 -29.29 19.20 -10.86
CA SER A 194 -27.93 19.71 -10.64
C SER A 194 -27.89 21.23 -10.90
N PRO A 195 -27.42 22.04 -9.93
CA PRO A 195 -27.36 23.49 -10.09
C PRO A 195 -26.63 23.91 -11.37
N GLY A 196 -27.26 24.76 -12.19
CA GLY A 196 -26.68 25.25 -13.46
C GLY A 196 -26.73 24.26 -14.64
N CYS A 197 -27.27 23.05 -14.45
CA CYS A 197 -27.39 22.08 -15.53
C CYS A 197 -28.51 22.44 -16.51
N ASN A 198 -29.75 22.64 -16.01
CA ASN A 198 -30.94 22.95 -16.81
C ASN A 198 -31.22 21.98 -17.97
N THR A 199 -30.75 20.73 -17.85
CA THR A 199 -30.98 19.70 -18.88
C THR A 199 -32.31 19.00 -18.64
N HIS A 200 -33.14 18.98 -19.67
CA HIS A 200 -34.33 18.17 -19.76
C HIS A 200 -34.06 16.96 -20.65
N PHE A 201 -34.46 15.78 -20.23
CA PHE A 201 -34.20 14.53 -20.95
C PHE A 201 -35.32 13.51 -20.72
N CYS A 202 -35.41 12.50 -21.59
CA CYS A 202 -36.37 11.41 -21.43
C CYS A 202 -35.78 10.28 -20.58
N TYR A 203 -36.50 9.82 -19.56
CA TYR A 203 -36.04 8.76 -18.67
C TYR A 203 -35.99 7.38 -19.36
N ILE A 204 -36.87 7.12 -20.33
CA ILE A 204 -36.92 5.83 -21.02
C ILE A 204 -35.76 5.71 -22.00
N CYS A 205 -35.70 6.61 -22.99
CA CYS A 205 -34.69 6.50 -24.06
C CYS A 205 -33.34 7.14 -23.69
N GLY A 206 -33.27 7.92 -22.60
CA GLY A 206 -32.05 8.58 -22.15
C GLY A 206 -31.62 9.79 -23.00
N GLN A 207 -32.35 10.11 -24.07
CA GLN A 207 -31.99 11.22 -24.97
C GLN A 207 -32.21 12.58 -24.31
N MET A 208 -31.27 13.49 -24.56
CA MET A 208 -31.43 14.91 -24.23
C MET A 208 -32.57 15.52 -25.05
N ILE A 209 -33.49 16.22 -24.39
CA ILE A 209 -34.59 16.94 -25.02
C ILE A 209 -34.16 18.39 -25.29
N VAL A 210 -33.67 19.09 -24.26
CA VAL A 210 -33.16 20.47 -24.37
C VAL A 210 -32.33 20.84 -23.13
N ARG A 211 -31.41 21.78 -23.25
CA ARG A 211 -30.74 22.43 -22.12
C ARG A 211 -31.15 23.91 -22.05
N SER A 212 -32.13 24.25 -21.22
CA SER A 212 -32.67 25.62 -21.11
C SER A 212 -33.45 25.82 -19.81
N ALA A 213 -33.52 27.07 -19.34
CA ALA A 213 -34.41 27.48 -18.26
C ALA A 213 -35.69 28.20 -18.79
N MET A 214 -35.78 28.42 -20.11
CA MET A 214 -36.90 29.14 -20.71
C MET A 214 -38.09 28.22 -20.97
N ARG A 215 -39.24 28.52 -20.33
CA ARG A 215 -40.45 27.67 -20.38
C ARG A 215 -40.94 27.35 -21.78
N ASN A 216 -40.92 28.33 -22.70
CA ASN A 216 -41.37 28.15 -24.09
C ASN A 216 -40.48 27.16 -24.87
N GLN A 217 -39.16 27.26 -24.72
CA GLN A 217 -38.20 26.34 -25.35
C GLN A 217 -38.37 24.92 -24.81
N ILE A 218 -38.58 24.78 -23.50
CA ILE A 218 -38.82 23.50 -22.84
C ILE A 218 -40.10 22.86 -23.37
N GLN A 219 -41.24 23.59 -23.36
CA GLN A 219 -42.52 23.06 -23.82
C GLN A 219 -42.50 22.61 -25.29
N ASN A 220 -41.88 23.40 -26.17
CA ASN A 220 -41.76 23.06 -27.58
C ASN A 220 -40.90 21.81 -27.80
N ALA A 221 -39.74 21.72 -27.14
CA ALA A 221 -38.83 20.57 -27.28
C ALA A 221 -39.42 19.28 -26.69
N VAL A 222 -40.05 19.38 -25.51
CA VAL A 222 -40.77 18.24 -24.89
C VAL A 222 -41.89 17.77 -25.79
N GLY A 223 -42.72 18.69 -26.30
CA GLY A 223 -43.80 18.37 -27.22
C GLY A 223 -43.33 17.77 -28.55
N ALA A 224 -42.15 18.14 -29.04
CA ALA A 224 -41.55 17.54 -30.23
C ALA A 224 -41.06 16.10 -29.96
N HIS A 225 -40.37 15.89 -28.84
CA HIS A 225 -39.82 14.58 -28.46
C HIS A 225 -40.92 13.51 -28.29
N TYR A 226 -41.97 13.84 -27.55
CA TYR A 226 -43.04 12.88 -27.24
C TYR A 226 -44.05 12.65 -28.37
N ARG A 227 -43.82 13.16 -29.58
CA ARG A 227 -44.51 12.68 -30.79
C ARG A 227 -44.03 11.30 -31.21
N VAL A 228 -42.82 10.92 -30.79
CA VAL A 228 -42.14 9.67 -31.16
C VAL A 228 -41.66 8.88 -29.94
N CYS A 229 -42.08 9.26 -28.74
CA CYS A 229 -41.71 8.62 -27.47
C CYS A 229 -42.89 8.62 -26.49
N HIS A 230 -42.80 7.88 -25.38
CA HIS A 230 -43.87 7.71 -24.41
C HIS A 230 -43.69 8.64 -23.20
N LEU A 231 -44.57 9.64 -23.07
CA LEU A 231 -44.52 10.58 -21.93
C LEU A 231 -44.97 9.92 -20.62
N PHE A 232 -45.92 9.01 -20.68
CA PHE A 232 -46.40 8.25 -19.53
C PHE A 232 -46.17 6.77 -19.80
N GLU A 233 -45.92 6.01 -18.74
CA GLU A 233 -45.93 4.55 -18.81
C GLU A 233 -47.38 4.07 -18.91
N ASP A 234 -47.64 3.07 -19.76
CA ASP A 234 -48.94 2.40 -19.77
C ASP A 234 -49.08 1.63 -18.46
N ILE A 235 -49.90 2.14 -17.53
CA ILE A 235 -50.26 1.40 -16.33
C ILE A 235 -51.26 0.32 -16.80
N PRO A 236 -50.94 -0.99 -16.73
CA PRO A 236 -51.93 -2.01 -16.99
C PRO A 236 -53.07 -1.79 -16.01
N ASP A 237 -54.30 -1.79 -16.51
CA ASP A 237 -55.52 -1.62 -15.73
C ASP A 237 -55.56 -2.71 -14.65
N ARG A 238 -55.00 -2.41 -13.46
CA ARG A 238 -55.08 -3.30 -12.32
C ARG A 238 -56.50 -3.19 -11.84
N ALA A 239 -57.34 -4.13 -12.30
CA ALA A 239 -58.66 -4.37 -11.75
C ALA A 239 -58.58 -4.23 -10.23
N VAL A 240 -59.22 -3.19 -9.71
CA VAL A 240 -59.38 -2.97 -8.28
C VAL A 240 -60.23 -4.14 -7.80
N PRO A 241 -59.72 -5.03 -6.94
CA PRO A 241 -60.56 -6.07 -6.35
C PRO A 241 -61.69 -5.40 -5.55
N PRO A 242 -62.90 -5.99 -5.54
CA PRO A 242 -64.07 -5.42 -4.87
C PRO A 242 -63.88 -5.21 -3.37
#